data_AF-A0A1I0H3Q8-F1
#
_entry.id   AF-A0A1I0H3Q8-F1
#
_cell.length_a   1.000
_cell.length_b   1.000
_cell.length_c   1.000
_cell.angle_alpha   90.00
_cell.angle_beta   90.00
_cell.angle_gamma   90.00
#
_symmetry.space_group_name_H-M   'P 1'
#
loop_
_entity.id
_entity.type
_entity.pdbx_description
1 polymer ?
#
loop_
_entity_poly.entity_id
_entity_poly.type
_entity_poly.pdbx_seq_one_letter_code
_entity_poly.pdbx_strand_id
1 'polypeptide(L)'
;MNQRDYLSAYALARTLENYAIIGDYEEGTPRYMGDKALLRAIEVLEAVRGEGQGKAEWNMRMAYAYQYLHGHEAKALPYARRWAELDPEDENAPAVIRECKAEMKKRRGSRKKKAKFVHGDTPFEGFNLNNFWDDNEYALKAYVSEPPSDELIVREEEKLGYKLPASYIWLMKQHNGGMPVNTCYLTDESTCWAEDHVAITGIFGIGWEKAYALCGSLGSQFMIDEWEYPAIGVAIGDCPSTGHDMIFLDYRDCGPQGEPAVVHVDQENDYKITHLADSFGEFIRGLENEAVYDLDEDEEDDAGEDEKADGSNSKGAFAGFVLMSKGKWDKDQFIRDMKEKWDITVEEDEDKRDDALVFDVGNMITAVSLMTYPIPGGEAELNAENNYMWPEAVEAARKHRAHIMVAVLGKEDDVLEKGRLYTRLVAACCHQKYATGVYTSGVVFEPRFYEDFADMMREDGLPIFNWIWFGLYRDEHGMNVYTYGMEVFGKDEMEVLGSDAELGDLRDFLANIVSYVLENDVEIQDGETIGFSADDKHTITRSPGVALPEDQMTLKLSYVPSERNPEDKDEDYALPMDDGTYHLRNLWLKKLPVDEINAYNHMSIYLRWCMENDLMEEKFLEEYGAVV
;
A
#
# COMPACT_ATOMS: atom_id res chain seq x y z
N MET A 1 -14.77 44.95 -5.04
CA MET A 1 -14.82 44.18 -3.78
C MET A 1 -15.37 45.08 -2.69
N ASN A 2 -16.30 44.58 -1.91
CA ASN A 2 -16.93 45.30 -0.81
C ASN A 2 -16.08 45.11 0.46
N GLN A 3 -16.04 46.09 1.38
CA GLN A 3 -15.30 45.99 2.66
C GLN A 3 -15.70 44.73 3.48
N ARG A 4 -16.92 44.24 3.25
CA ARG A 4 -17.45 43.01 3.83
C ARG A 4 -16.73 41.75 3.32
N ASP A 5 -16.28 41.75 2.06
CA ASP A 5 -15.57 40.61 1.44
C ASP A 5 -14.15 40.49 2.01
N TYR A 6 -13.46 41.62 2.22
CA TYR A 6 -12.15 41.66 2.87
C TYR A 6 -12.19 41.13 4.30
N LEU A 7 -13.17 41.57 5.10
CA LEU A 7 -13.29 41.12 6.50
C LEU A 7 -13.59 39.62 6.58
N SER A 8 -14.41 39.09 5.66
CA SER A 8 -14.70 37.65 5.59
C SER A 8 -13.47 36.83 5.15
N ALA A 9 -12.73 37.27 4.13
CA ALA A 9 -11.50 36.62 3.70
C ALA A 9 -10.44 36.63 4.80
N TYR A 10 -10.25 37.78 5.46
CA TYR A 10 -9.32 37.91 6.57
C TYR A 10 -9.68 37.00 7.76
N ALA A 11 -10.97 36.92 8.12
CA ALA A 11 -11.42 36.04 9.19
C ALA A 11 -11.20 34.55 8.84
N LEU A 12 -11.48 34.16 7.60
CA LEU A 12 -11.26 32.79 7.13
C LEU A 12 -9.77 32.42 7.13
N ALA A 13 -8.91 33.29 6.61
CA ALA A 13 -7.46 33.06 6.62
C ALA A 13 -6.93 32.91 8.06
N ARG A 14 -7.38 33.77 8.98
CA ARG A 14 -7.05 33.65 10.40
C ARG A 14 -7.51 32.32 10.99
N THR A 15 -8.70 31.83 10.65
CA THR A 15 -9.19 30.54 11.14
C THR A 15 -8.34 29.38 10.62
N LEU A 16 -7.96 29.42 9.35
CA LEU A 16 -7.11 28.41 8.73
C LEU A 16 -5.69 28.39 9.33
N GLU A 17 -5.09 29.57 9.55
CA GLU A 17 -3.80 29.68 10.22
C GLU A 17 -3.87 29.21 11.68
N ASN A 18 -4.94 29.54 12.40
CA ASN A 18 -5.13 29.06 13.78
C ASN A 18 -5.28 27.54 13.82
N TYR A 19 -6.04 26.96 12.90
CA TYR A 19 -6.12 25.51 12.75
C TYR A 19 -4.72 24.94 12.51
N ALA A 20 -3.97 25.46 11.53
CA ALA A 20 -2.63 24.95 11.22
C ALA A 20 -1.61 25.06 12.36
N ILE A 21 -1.65 26.14 13.16
CA ILE A 21 -0.61 26.46 14.15
C ILE A 21 -0.97 25.95 15.54
N ILE A 22 -2.25 25.99 15.91
CA ILE A 22 -2.74 25.68 17.26
C ILE A 22 -3.46 24.32 17.28
N GLY A 23 -4.10 23.93 16.18
CA GLY A 23 -4.94 22.75 16.10
C GLY A 23 -6.31 22.90 16.76
N ASP A 24 -7.14 21.87 16.57
CA ASP A 24 -8.37 21.74 17.34
C ASP A 24 -7.98 21.39 18.79
N TYR A 25 -8.60 22.05 19.77
CA TYR A 25 -8.35 21.86 21.21
C TYR A 25 -6.91 22.12 21.72
N GLU A 26 -6.09 22.86 20.97
CA GLU A 26 -4.67 23.15 21.29
C GLU A 26 -3.74 21.93 21.20
N GLU A 27 -4.17 20.86 20.51
CA GLU A 27 -3.42 19.60 20.36
C GLU A 27 -2.42 19.62 19.18
N GLY A 28 -2.35 20.73 18.44
CA GLY A 28 -1.57 20.82 17.20
C GLY A 28 -2.32 20.27 15.98
N THR A 29 -1.73 20.39 14.79
CA THR A 29 -2.30 19.84 13.55
C THR A 29 -1.21 19.09 12.81
N PRO A 30 -1.48 17.88 12.30
CA PRO A 30 -0.54 17.12 11.46
C PRO A 30 0.01 18.01 10.35
N ARG A 31 1.32 17.95 10.12
CA ARG A 31 2.04 18.93 9.32
C ARG A 31 1.45 19.11 7.92
N TYR A 32 1.08 18.02 7.25
CA TYR A 32 0.46 18.06 5.92
C TYR A 32 -0.92 18.76 5.91
N MET A 33 -1.72 18.60 6.97
CA MET A 33 -3.00 19.31 7.13
C MET A 33 -2.78 20.78 7.46
N GLY A 34 -1.78 21.07 8.28
CA GLY A 34 -1.35 22.42 8.61
C GLY A 34 -0.90 23.17 7.35
N ASP A 35 -0.03 22.57 6.55
CA ASP A 35 0.50 23.15 5.32
C ASP A 35 -0.62 23.38 4.29
N LYS A 36 -1.56 22.44 4.11
CA LYS A 36 -2.77 22.65 3.28
C LYS A 36 -3.61 23.84 3.75
N ALA A 37 -3.81 23.98 5.06
CA ALA A 37 -4.55 25.09 5.63
C ALA A 37 -3.80 26.43 5.47
N LEU A 38 -2.48 26.45 5.63
CA LEU A 38 -1.63 27.63 5.41
C LEU A 38 -1.63 28.06 3.94
N LEU A 39 -1.50 27.11 3.00
CA LEU A 39 -1.62 27.37 1.56
C LEU A 39 -2.99 27.95 1.22
N ARG A 40 -4.06 27.38 1.78
CA ARG A 40 -5.41 27.92 1.59
C ARG A 40 -5.58 29.30 2.20
N ALA A 41 -4.97 29.58 3.35
CA ALA A 41 -4.97 30.91 3.96
C ALA A 41 -4.29 31.94 3.04
N ILE A 42 -3.14 31.58 2.45
CA ILE A 42 -2.42 32.42 1.48
C ILE A 42 -3.32 32.72 0.27
N GLU A 43 -3.95 31.71 -0.34
CA GLU A 43 -4.86 31.91 -1.47
C GLU A 43 -6.00 32.89 -1.15
N VAL A 44 -6.61 32.74 0.03
CA VAL A 44 -7.71 33.58 0.50
C VAL A 44 -7.23 35.03 0.71
N LEU A 45 -6.04 35.23 1.27
CA LEU A 45 -5.44 36.55 1.47
C LEU A 45 -5.04 37.20 0.14
N GLU A 46 -4.49 36.43 -0.80
CA GLU A 46 -4.11 36.88 -2.13
C GLU A 46 -5.32 37.36 -2.94
N ALA A 47 -6.46 36.67 -2.83
CA ALA A 47 -7.70 37.07 -3.49
C ALA A 47 -8.16 38.49 -3.08
N VAL A 48 -7.75 38.98 -1.90
CA VAL A 48 -8.05 40.32 -1.40
C VAL A 48 -6.82 41.23 -1.31
N ARG A 49 -5.70 40.88 -1.96
CA ARG A 49 -4.44 41.65 -1.97
C ARG A 49 -4.65 43.13 -2.29
N GLY A 50 -5.52 43.45 -3.25
CA GLY A 50 -5.79 44.82 -3.68
C GLY A 50 -6.25 45.75 -2.55
N GLU A 51 -7.00 45.22 -1.58
CA GLU A 51 -7.45 45.95 -0.38
C GLU A 51 -6.53 45.71 0.83
N GLY A 52 -5.85 44.55 0.89
CA GLY A 52 -5.07 44.09 2.03
C GLY A 52 -3.64 44.61 2.10
N GLN A 53 -2.93 44.73 0.98
CA GLN A 53 -1.47 44.98 0.96
C GLN A 53 -1.02 46.26 1.69
N GLY A 54 -1.92 47.23 1.86
CA GLY A 54 -1.68 48.48 2.60
C GLY A 54 -2.00 48.43 4.09
N LYS A 55 -2.48 47.29 4.61
CA LYS A 55 -2.90 47.10 6.01
C LYS A 55 -1.87 46.26 6.75
N ALA A 56 -1.57 46.63 7.99
CA ALA A 56 -0.58 45.93 8.82
C ALA A 56 -1.02 44.48 9.09
N GLU A 57 -2.31 44.29 9.39
CA GLU A 57 -2.90 43.02 9.78
C GLU A 57 -2.88 41.98 8.65
N TRP A 58 -3.06 42.42 7.40
CA TRP A 58 -2.96 41.54 6.24
C TRP A 58 -1.51 41.07 6.02
N ASN A 59 -0.55 41.99 6.15
CA ASN A 59 0.87 41.67 6.02
C ASN A 59 1.33 40.78 7.19
N MET A 60 0.80 40.96 8.39
CA MET A 60 0.99 40.07 9.53
C MET A 60 0.54 38.64 9.20
N ARG A 61 -0.67 38.46 8.68
CA ARG A 61 -1.21 37.14 8.33
C ARG A 61 -0.40 36.45 7.24
N MET A 62 -0.07 37.17 6.17
CA MET A 62 0.83 36.65 5.13
C MET A 62 2.22 36.27 5.68
N ALA A 63 2.75 37.04 6.63
CA ALA A 63 4.02 36.72 7.27
C ALA A 63 3.93 35.44 8.10
N TYR A 64 2.88 35.28 8.93
CA TYR A 64 2.67 34.06 9.70
C TYR A 64 2.44 32.85 8.81
N ALA A 65 1.61 32.96 7.79
CA ALA A 65 1.33 31.86 6.88
C ALA A 65 2.62 31.29 6.25
N TYR A 66 3.51 32.16 5.75
CA TYR A 66 4.81 31.74 5.20
C TYR A 66 5.87 31.40 6.25
N GLN A 67 5.76 31.90 7.48
CA GLN A 67 6.69 31.58 8.56
C GLN A 67 6.51 30.13 9.02
N TYR A 68 5.26 29.70 9.15
CA TYR A 68 4.90 28.36 9.62
C TYR A 68 4.87 27.33 8.50
N LEU A 69 4.76 27.76 7.24
CA LEU A 69 4.90 26.88 6.09
C LEU A 69 6.38 26.49 5.92
N HIS A 70 6.68 25.20 6.04
CA HIS A 70 8.05 24.69 5.96
C HIS A 70 8.73 25.11 4.65
N GLY A 71 10.03 25.42 4.69
CA GLY A 71 10.78 25.83 3.49
C GLY A 71 10.56 27.28 3.02
N HIS A 72 9.54 27.99 3.55
CA HIS A 72 9.09 29.26 2.96
C HIS A 72 9.40 30.52 3.78
N GLU A 73 10.31 30.47 4.74
CA GLU A 73 10.66 31.60 5.62
C GLU A 73 11.19 32.82 4.85
N ALA A 74 11.82 32.59 3.69
CA ALA A 74 12.28 33.66 2.81
C ALA A 74 11.11 34.49 2.24
N LYS A 75 9.97 33.83 1.95
CA LYS A 75 8.75 34.48 1.44
C LYS A 75 8.01 35.26 2.54
N ALA A 76 8.18 34.89 3.82
CA ALA A 76 7.63 35.64 4.95
C ALA A 76 8.27 37.02 5.15
N LEU A 77 9.57 37.16 4.88
CA LEU A 77 10.35 38.38 5.12
C LEU A 77 9.80 39.68 4.50
N PRO A 78 9.40 39.74 3.22
CA PRO A 78 8.83 40.96 2.64
C PRO A 78 7.54 41.40 3.35
N TYR A 79 6.67 40.46 3.71
CA TYR A 79 5.43 40.75 4.42
C TYR A 79 5.69 41.18 5.87
N ALA A 80 6.60 40.51 6.57
CA ALA A 80 6.97 40.87 7.94
C ALA A 80 7.63 42.27 8.01
N ARG A 81 8.47 42.63 7.04
CA ARG A 81 9.02 44.00 6.92
C ARG A 81 7.93 45.03 6.67
N ARG A 82 7.01 44.72 5.76
CA ARG A 82 5.91 45.64 5.44
C ARG A 82 4.96 45.81 6.62
N TRP A 83 4.71 44.75 7.38
CA TRP A 83 3.99 44.81 8.65
C TRP A 83 4.69 45.72 9.65
N ALA A 84 6.01 45.56 9.88
CA ALA A 84 6.78 46.43 10.78
C ALA A 84 6.83 47.91 10.34
N GLU A 85 6.77 48.18 9.03
CA GLU A 85 6.67 49.55 8.51
C GLU A 85 5.29 50.19 8.76
N LEU A 86 4.22 49.39 8.65
CA LEU A 86 2.85 49.85 8.78
C LEU A 86 2.39 49.94 10.24
N ASP A 87 2.96 49.12 11.13
CA ASP A 87 2.72 49.14 12.57
C ASP A 87 4.04 49.00 13.36
N PRO A 88 4.78 50.12 13.56
CA PRO A 88 6.09 50.09 14.21
C PRO A 88 6.08 49.76 15.71
N GLU A 89 4.91 49.85 16.36
CA GLU A 89 4.76 49.58 17.80
C GLU A 89 4.54 48.08 18.09
N ASP A 90 4.25 47.27 17.06
CA ASP A 90 4.06 45.82 17.19
C ASP A 90 5.42 45.09 17.22
N GLU A 91 5.83 44.67 18.41
CA GLU A 91 7.09 43.96 18.63
C GLU A 91 7.14 42.56 17.99
N ASN A 92 6.00 42.00 17.56
CA ASN A 92 5.96 40.68 16.92
C ASN A 92 6.51 40.73 15.49
N ALA A 93 6.33 41.83 14.76
CA ALA A 93 6.82 41.92 13.38
C ALA A 93 8.36 41.83 13.29
N PRO A 94 9.14 42.54 14.14
CA PRO A 94 10.57 42.30 14.27
C PRO A 94 10.95 40.90 14.76
N ALA A 95 10.14 40.28 15.62
CA ALA A 95 10.37 38.93 16.12
C ALA A 95 10.29 37.89 14.98
N VAL A 96 9.24 37.93 14.16
CA VAL A 96 9.08 37.08 12.97
C VAL A 96 10.26 37.24 12.01
N ILE A 97 10.69 38.47 11.73
CA ILE A 97 11.88 38.72 10.87
C ILE A 97 13.14 38.04 11.44
N ARG A 98 13.33 38.10 12.77
CA ARG A 98 14.48 37.50 13.44
C ARG A 98 14.41 35.97 13.42
N GLU A 99 13.23 35.40 13.67
CA GLU A 99 12.97 33.96 13.66
C GLU A 99 13.16 33.36 12.26
N CYS A 100 12.53 33.94 11.24
CA CYS A 100 12.73 33.51 9.86
C CYS A 100 14.22 33.55 9.45
N LYS A 101 14.95 34.62 9.81
CA LYS A 101 16.40 34.70 9.55
C LYS A 101 17.22 33.66 10.33
N ALA A 102 16.81 33.35 11.56
CA ALA A 102 17.48 32.35 12.38
C ALA A 102 17.27 30.95 11.81
N GLU A 103 16.04 30.60 11.41
CA GLU A 103 15.70 29.32 10.82
C GLU A 103 16.39 29.13 9.46
N MET A 104 16.38 30.16 8.60
CA MET A 104 17.18 30.16 7.37
C MET A 104 18.67 29.99 7.63
N LYS A 105 19.21 30.56 8.71
CA LYS A 105 20.62 30.40 9.10
C LYS A 105 20.90 29.01 9.66
N LYS A 106 19.97 28.41 10.40
CA LYS A 106 20.03 27.03 10.90
C LYS A 106 20.06 26.05 9.74
N ARG A 107 19.15 26.18 8.77
CA ARG A 107 19.14 25.38 7.52
C ARG A 107 20.38 25.59 6.66
N ARG A 108 20.83 26.84 6.47
CA ARG A 108 22.13 27.12 5.80
C ARG A 108 23.32 26.58 6.59
N GLY A 109 23.21 26.46 7.91
CA GLY A 109 24.22 25.88 8.80
C GLY A 109 24.31 24.36 8.67
N SER A 110 23.18 23.67 8.57
CA SER A 110 23.11 22.24 8.22
C SER A 110 23.63 21.99 6.80
N ARG A 111 23.26 22.82 5.81
CA ARG A 111 23.84 22.75 4.45
C ARG A 111 25.35 22.99 4.42
N LYS A 112 25.88 23.90 5.25
CA LYS A 112 27.34 24.18 5.34
C LYS A 112 28.15 23.13 6.10
N LYS A 113 27.52 22.21 6.82
CA LYS A 113 28.20 21.09 7.52
C LYS A 113 28.51 19.91 6.60
N LYS A 114 28.00 19.89 5.36
CA LYS A 114 28.45 18.95 4.32
C LYS A 114 29.69 19.54 3.65
N ALA A 115 30.83 18.87 3.83
CA ALA A 115 32.12 19.34 3.34
C ALA A 115 32.11 19.44 1.80
N LYS A 116 32.55 20.58 1.26
CA LYS A 116 32.84 20.70 -0.17
C LYS A 116 33.96 19.74 -0.54
N PHE A 117 33.73 18.87 -1.52
CA PHE A 117 34.77 18.02 -2.10
C PHE A 117 35.85 18.92 -2.73
N VAL A 118 37.10 18.74 -2.29
CA VAL A 118 38.26 19.42 -2.86
C VAL A 118 38.98 18.43 -3.76
N HIS A 119 39.31 18.86 -4.98
CA HIS A 119 39.96 18.03 -5.99
C HIS A 119 41.32 17.51 -5.47
N GLY A 120 41.43 16.20 -5.21
CA GLY A 120 42.65 15.54 -4.71
C GLY A 120 42.46 14.64 -3.48
N ASP A 121 41.34 14.76 -2.76
CA ASP A 121 41.00 13.86 -1.65
C ASP A 121 40.40 12.54 -2.16
N THR A 122 40.50 11.47 -1.38
CA THR A 122 39.87 10.18 -1.71
C THR A 122 38.35 10.40 -1.77
N PRO A 123 37.66 10.11 -2.90
CA PRO A 123 36.21 10.22 -2.94
C PRO A 123 35.58 9.42 -1.81
N PHE A 124 34.55 9.97 -1.17
CA PHE A 124 33.85 9.35 -0.03
C PHE A 124 34.70 9.05 1.22
N GLU A 125 35.84 9.72 1.42
CA GLU A 125 36.60 9.61 2.68
C GLU A 125 35.72 9.94 3.89
N GLY A 126 35.66 9.01 4.86
CA GLY A 126 34.83 9.13 6.06
C GLY A 126 33.32 8.91 5.84
N PHE A 127 32.88 8.56 4.63
CA PHE A 127 31.50 8.18 4.33
C PHE A 127 31.36 6.66 4.33
N ASN A 128 30.36 6.15 5.06
CA ASN A 128 30.13 4.72 5.17
C ASN A 128 29.28 4.23 4.00
N LEU A 129 29.86 3.38 3.15
CA LEU A 129 29.15 2.74 2.02
C LEU A 129 28.68 1.31 2.35
N ASN A 130 28.87 0.84 3.58
CA ASN A 130 28.32 -0.44 4.00
C ASN A 130 26.79 -0.35 3.98
N ASN A 131 26.14 -1.30 3.31
CA ASN A 131 24.69 -1.31 3.06
C ASN A 131 24.18 -0.11 2.25
N PHE A 132 25.03 0.50 1.42
CA PHE A 132 24.57 1.56 0.51
C PHE A 132 23.67 1.02 -0.61
N TRP A 133 23.94 -0.19 -1.10
CA TRP A 133 23.21 -0.83 -2.19
C TRP A 133 22.20 -1.85 -1.65
N ASP A 134 21.02 -1.89 -2.26
CA ASP A 134 20.05 -2.97 -2.18
C ASP A 134 20.24 -3.91 -3.39
N ASP A 135 21.03 -4.96 -3.19
CA ASP A 135 21.36 -5.96 -4.20
C ASP A 135 20.28 -7.06 -4.30
N ASN A 136 19.01 -6.64 -4.39
CA ASN A 136 17.91 -7.54 -4.71
C ASN A 136 18.08 -8.14 -6.11
N GLU A 137 17.35 -9.23 -6.42
CA GLU A 137 17.52 -9.96 -7.67
C GLU A 137 17.31 -9.08 -8.92
N TYR A 138 16.36 -8.14 -8.83
CA TYR A 138 16.09 -7.19 -9.90
C TYR A 138 17.29 -6.24 -10.12
N ALA A 139 17.84 -5.65 -9.07
CA ALA A 139 19.00 -4.77 -9.13
C ALA A 139 20.19 -5.49 -9.80
N LEU A 140 20.51 -6.71 -9.33
CA LEU A 140 21.59 -7.54 -9.87
C LEU A 140 21.40 -7.88 -11.35
N LYS A 141 20.16 -8.12 -11.76
CA LYS A 141 19.82 -8.44 -13.15
C LYS A 141 19.85 -7.20 -14.05
N ALA A 142 19.30 -6.08 -13.60
CA ALA A 142 18.98 -4.93 -14.45
C ALA A 142 20.02 -3.79 -14.40
N TYR A 143 20.76 -3.64 -13.30
CA TYR A 143 21.70 -2.52 -13.06
C TYR A 143 23.15 -2.99 -12.89
N VAL A 144 23.38 -3.98 -12.03
CA VAL A 144 24.74 -4.27 -11.52
C VAL A 144 25.61 -4.95 -12.58
N SER A 145 26.68 -4.28 -12.99
CA SER A 145 27.71 -4.83 -13.89
C SER A 145 28.98 -5.22 -13.13
N GLU A 146 29.89 -5.93 -13.80
CA GLU A 146 31.25 -6.12 -13.28
C GLU A 146 31.96 -4.76 -13.11
N PRO A 147 32.83 -4.59 -12.09
CA PRO A 147 33.59 -3.36 -11.90
C PRO A 147 34.33 -2.91 -13.17
N PRO A 148 34.23 -1.63 -13.56
CA PRO A 148 34.70 -1.17 -14.85
C PRO A 148 36.23 -1.06 -14.86
N SER A 149 36.85 -1.56 -15.94
CA SER A 149 38.27 -1.35 -16.21
C SER A 149 38.56 0.08 -16.66
N ASP A 150 39.82 0.52 -16.54
CA ASP A 150 40.23 1.85 -17.03
C ASP A 150 39.99 2.01 -18.54
N GLU A 151 40.15 0.92 -19.30
CA GLU A 151 39.90 0.88 -20.75
C GLU A 151 38.41 1.05 -21.06
N LEU A 152 37.54 0.42 -20.26
CA LEU A 152 36.10 0.58 -20.39
C LEU A 152 35.68 2.03 -20.10
N ILE A 153 36.18 2.61 -19.02
CA ILE A 153 35.86 3.99 -18.63
C ILE A 153 36.21 4.96 -19.75
N VAL A 154 37.43 4.87 -20.32
CA VAL A 154 37.85 5.74 -21.43
C VAL A 154 36.92 5.61 -22.63
N ARG A 155 36.53 4.38 -22.97
CA ARG A 155 35.62 4.13 -24.10
C ARG A 155 34.22 4.68 -23.87
N GLU A 156 33.66 4.52 -22.67
CA GLU A 156 32.34 5.09 -22.35
C GLU A 156 32.37 6.62 -22.34
N GLU A 157 33.42 7.25 -21.81
CA GLU A 157 33.61 8.71 -21.88
C GLU A 157 33.74 9.21 -23.33
N GLU A 158 34.48 8.51 -24.19
CA GLU A 158 34.59 8.83 -25.61
C GLU A 158 33.24 8.73 -26.33
N LYS A 159 32.43 7.73 -25.98
CA LYS A 159 31.10 7.50 -26.57
C LYS A 159 30.08 8.54 -26.12
N LEU A 160 30.07 8.89 -24.82
CA LEU A 160 29.20 9.92 -24.25
C LEU A 160 29.63 11.34 -24.65
N GLY A 161 30.93 11.54 -24.91
CA GLY A 161 31.51 12.86 -25.18
C GLY A 161 31.78 13.69 -23.92
N TYR A 162 31.67 13.09 -22.73
CA TYR A 162 31.81 13.74 -21.43
C TYR A 162 32.82 13.00 -20.54
N LYS A 163 33.64 13.76 -19.81
CA LYS A 163 34.52 13.23 -18.76
C LYS A 163 33.69 12.96 -17.51
N LEU A 164 33.64 11.71 -17.04
CA LEU A 164 32.86 11.34 -15.87
C LEU A 164 33.52 11.88 -14.58
N PRO A 165 32.72 12.26 -13.56
CA PRO A 165 33.24 12.72 -12.27
C PRO A 165 34.14 11.66 -11.63
N ALA A 166 35.25 12.09 -11.00
CA ALA A 166 36.15 11.17 -10.31
C ALA A 166 35.44 10.40 -9.18
N SER A 167 34.48 11.04 -8.51
CA SER A 167 33.64 10.42 -7.49
C SER A 167 32.72 9.35 -8.06
N TYR A 168 32.19 9.55 -9.26
CA TYR A 168 31.35 8.58 -9.96
C TYR A 168 32.15 7.34 -10.34
N ILE A 169 33.29 7.52 -11.03
CA ILE A 169 34.18 6.41 -11.40
C ILE A 169 34.63 5.62 -10.17
N TRP A 170 34.96 6.31 -9.08
CA TRP A 170 35.40 5.65 -7.85
C TRP A 170 34.30 4.75 -7.27
N LEU A 171 33.05 5.23 -7.21
CA LEU A 171 31.91 4.46 -6.70
C LEU A 171 31.65 3.23 -7.59
N MET A 172 31.65 3.43 -8.91
CA MET A 172 31.41 2.37 -9.89
C MET A 172 32.49 1.27 -9.87
N LYS A 173 33.72 1.60 -9.46
CA LYS A 173 34.77 0.60 -9.21
C LYS A 173 34.57 -0.23 -7.96
N GLN A 174 33.78 0.25 -7.00
CA GLN A 174 33.40 -0.56 -5.83
C GLN A 174 32.17 -1.43 -6.15
N HIS A 175 31.20 -0.86 -6.88
CA HIS A 175 29.95 -1.51 -7.25
C HIS A 175 29.36 -0.77 -8.47
N ASN A 176 29.28 -1.45 -9.63
CA ASN A 176 29.09 -0.81 -10.92
C ASN A 176 27.62 -0.70 -11.32
N GLY A 177 26.93 0.22 -10.66
CA GLY A 177 25.50 0.49 -10.81
C GLY A 177 24.67 -0.42 -9.90
N GLY A 178 23.47 0.02 -9.53
CA GLY A 178 22.60 -0.69 -8.58
C GLY A 178 21.48 0.19 -8.06
N MET A 179 20.66 -0.36 -7.17
CA MET A 179 19.65 0.40 -6.44
C MET A 179 20.21 0.79 -5.06
N PRO A 180 20.24 2.07 -4.67
CA PRO A 180 20.66 2.45 -3.33
C PRO A 180 19.55 2.20 -2.30
N VAL A 181 19.90 1.92 -1.05
CA VAL A 181 18.94 1.83 0.09
C VAL A 181 18.34 3.20 0.44
N ASN A 182 19.12 4.27 0.24
CA ASN A 182 18.63 5.64 0.38
C ASN A 182 18.29 6.19 -0.99
N THR A 183 17.00 6.43 -1.23
CA THR A 183 16.43 6.72 -2.55
C THR A 183 15.93 8.16 -2.68
N CYS A 184 15.90 8.96 -1.61
CA CYS A 184 15.34 10.31 -1.66
C CYS A 184 16.42 11.40 -1.53
N TYR A 185 16.25 12.50 -2.26
CA TYR A 185 17.12 13.68 -2.17
C TYR A 185 16.29 14.95 -1.98
N LEU A 186 16.52 15.65 -0.87
CA LEU A 186 15.81 16.88 -0.53
C LEU A 186 16.01 18.00 -1.57
N THR A 187 14.92 18.64 -1.98
CA THR A 187 14.90 19.83 -2.85
C THR A 187 13.98 20.92 -2.29
N ASP A 188 14.35 22.19 -2.49
CA ASP A 188 13.49 23.32 -2.12
C ASP A 188 12.42 23.63 -3.20
N GLU A 189 12.46 22.90 -4.31
CA GLU A 189 11.52 23.02 -5.42
C GLU A 189 10.68 21.76 -5.57
N SER A 190 9.36 21.93 -5.57
CA SER A 190 8.41 20.87 -5.87
C SER A 190 8.63 20.31 -7.27
N THR A 191 8.59 18.97 -7.34
CA THR A 191 8.62 18.16 -8.55
C THR A 191 7.23 17.60 -8.85
N CYS A 192 7.07 16.91 -9.98
CA CYS A 192 5.83 16.19 -10.29
C CYS A 192 5.53 15.06 -9.27
N TRP A 193 6.56 14.57 -8.57
CA TRP A 193 6.45 13.48 -7.60
C TRP A 193 6.18 13.96 -6.17
N ALA A 194 6.98 14.91 -5.67
CA ALA A 194 6.91 15.38 -4.29
C ALA A 194 7.16 16.89 -4.15
N GLU A 195 6.68 17.47 -3.04
CA GLU A 195 6.80 18.92 -2.80
C GLU A 195 8.21 19.34 -2.37
N ASP A 196 8.96 18.45 -1.73
CA ASP A 196 10.21 18.76 -1.04
C ASP A 196 11.37 17.80 -1.31
N HIS A 197 11.20 16.79 -2.16
CA HIS A 197 12.27 15.86 -2.51
C HIS A 197 12.12 15.29 -3.94
N VAL A 198 13.17 14.58 -4.37
CA VAL A 198 13.20 13.75 -5.58
C VAL A 198 13.53 12.32 -5.16
N ALA A 199 12.80 11.35 -5.69
CA ALA A 199 13.10 9.93 -5.51
C ALA A 199 13.90 9.39 -6.70
N ILE A 200 14.81 8.45 -6.44
CA ILE A 200 15.54 7.68 -7.44
C ILE A 200 15.30 6.20 -7.23
N THR A 201 15.27 5.43 -8.32
CA THR A 201 15.19 3.96 -8.28
C THR A 201 16.59 3.37 -8.27
N GLY A 202 17.44 3.78 -9.22
CA GLY A 202 18.76 3.22 -9.39
C GLY A 202 19.79 4.21 -9.92
N ILE A 203 21.06 3.84 -9.74
CA ILE A 203 22.21 4.54 -10.28
C ILE A 203 22.80 3.66 -11.38
N PHE A 204 22.96 4.23 -12.57
CA PHE A 204 23.44 3.50 -13.73
C PHE A 204 24.91 3.10 -13.57
N GLY A 205 25.27 1.94 -14.08
CA GLY A 205 26.66 1.48 -14.16
C GLY A 205 27.41 2.04 -15.38
N ILE A 206 28.74 2.08 -15.30
CA ILE A 206 29.62 2.33 -16.46
C ILE A 206 29.65 1.07 -17.31
N GLY A 207 28.96 1.11 -18.45
CA GLY A 207 28.94 0.02 -19.42
C GLY A 207 27.75 0.12 -20.38
N TRP A 208 27.47 -1.00 -21.04
CA TRP A 208 26.44 -1.11 -22.09
C TRP A 208 25.67 -2.43 -22.04
N GLU A 209 26.10 -3.40 -21.22
CA GLU A 209 25.53 -4.75 -21.20
C GLU A 209 24.16 -4.78 -20.51
N LYS A 210 24.03 -4.01 -19.43
CA LYS A 210 22.77 -3.87 -18.68
C LYS A 210 21.87 -2.82 -19.33
N ALA A 211 20.56 -2.99 -19.15
CA ALA A 211 19.58 -2.04 -19.66
C ALA A 211 19.81 -0.65 -19.04
N TYR A 212 20.01 -0.61 -17.72
CA TYR A 212 20.28 0.59 -16.91
C TYR A 212 21.78 0.80 -16.69
N ALA A 213 22.52 0.92 -17.80
CA ALA A 213 23.90 1.38 -17.82
C ALA A 213 24.00 2.66 -18.66
N LEU A 214 25.05 3.46 -18.45
CA LEU A 214 25.22 4.76 -19.13
C LEU A 214 25.03 4.68 -20.65
N CYS A 215 25.53 3.60 -21.26
CA CYS A 215 25.45 3.31 -22.68
C CYS A 215 24.63 2.04 -22.99
N GLY A 216 23.78 1.62 -22.05
CA GLY A 216 22.83 0.51 -22.18
C GLY A 216 21.64 0.83 -23.07
N SER A 217 20.72 -0.11 -23.22
CA SER A 217 19.52 0.04 -24.08
C SER A 217 18.56 1.12 -23.58
N LEU A 218 18.56 1.42 -22.28
CA LEU A 218 17.80 2.52 -21.66
C LEU A 218 18.74 3.60 -21.10
N GLY A 219 19.97 3.67 -21.62
CA GLY A 219 21.01 4.61 -21.18
C GLY A 219 20.81 6.03 -21.69
N SER A 220 21.80 6.89 -21.43
CA SER A 220 21.72 8.33 -21.69
C SER A 220 21.35 8.69 -23.14
N GLN A 221 21.90 7.97 -24.12
CA GLN A 221 21.63 8.27 -25.53
C GLN A 221 20.19 7.91 -25.93
N PHE A 222 19.63 6.82 -25.39
CA PHE A 222 18.24 6.43 -25.63
C PHE A 222 17.28 7.49 -25.07
N MET A 223 17.52 7.96 -23.85
CA MET A 223 16.66 8.99 -23.24
C MET A 223 16.70 10.32 -24.02
N ILE A 224 17.86 10.68 -24.59
CA ILE A 224 17.99 11.90 -25.41
C ILE A 224 17.33 11.72 -26.79
N ASP A 225 17.59 10.62 -27.47
CA ASP A 225 17.16 10.44 -28.87
C ASP A 225 15.68 10.03 -29.00
N GLU A 226 15.21 9.14 -28.13
CA GLU A 226 13.87 8.54 -28.22
C GLU A 226 12.86 9.22 -27.29
N TRP A 227 13.31 9.70 -26.12
CA TRP A 227 12.48 10.39 -25.14
C TRP A 227 12.69 11.91 -25.13
N GLU A 228 13.46 12.43 -26.09
CA GLU A 228 13.70 13.86 -26.32
C GLU A 228 14.22 14.64 -25.08
N TYR A 229 14.86 13.95 -24.12
CA TYR A 229 15.51 14.60 -22.99
C TYR A 229 16.60 15.57 -23.47
N PRO A 230 16.79 16.71 -22.78
CA PRO A 230 17.73 17.72 -23.24
C PRO A 230 19.17 17.19 -23.14
N ALA A 231 19.95 17.39 -24.21
CA ALA A 231 21.35 16.96 -24.32
C ALA A 231 22.31 17.84 -23.49
N ILE A 232 22.06 17.95 -22.19
CA ILE A 232 22.83 18.77 -21.23
C ILE A 232 24.04 18.04 -20.65
N GLY A 233 24.11 16.72 -20.86
CA GLY A 233 25.12 15.87 -20.25
C GLY A 233 24.74 14.39 -20.28
N VAL A 234 24.91 13.71 -19.15
CA VAL A 234 24.80 12.25 -19.04
C VAL A 234 23.69 11.87 -18.06
N ALA A 235 22.72 11.06 -18.48
CA ALA A 235 21.74 10.45 -17.58
C ALA A 235 22.42 9.37 -16.73
N ILE A 236 22.30 9.46 -15.40
CA ILE A 236 23.04 8.62 -14.45
C ILE A 236 22.15 7.82 -13.49
N GLY A 237 20.84 8.03 -13.51
CA GLY A 237 19.92 7.30 -12.66
C GLY A 237 18.48 7.59 -13.05
N ASP A 238 17.64 6.58 -12.91
CA ASP A 238 16.20 6.63 -13.15
C ASP A 238 15.43 6.90 -11.85
N CYS A 239 14.18 7.29 -12.03
CA CYS A 239 13.24 7.59 -10.97
C CYS A 239 12.06 6.59 -11.02
N PRO A 240 11.25 6.47 -9.95
CA PRO A 240 10.14 5.50 -9.87
C PRO A 240 9.09 5.65 -10.98
N SER A 241 9.09 6.76 -11.69
CA SER A 241 8.15 7.09 -12.76
C SER A 241 8.33 6.29 -14.06
N THR A 242 9.29 5.35 -14.15
CA THR A 242 9.55 4.60 -15.40
C THR A 242 10.03 5.52 -16.55
N GLY A 243 10.87 6.50 -16.23
CA GLY A 243 11.55 7.35 -17.22
C GLY A 243 10.85 8.67 -17.56
N HIS A 244 9.72 8.97 -16.92
CA HIS A 244 9.06 10.28 -17.02
C HIS A 244 9.83 11.39 -16.26
N ASP A 245 10.77 11.01 -15.40
CA ASP A 245 11.78 11.88 -14.84
C ASP A 245 13.10 11.12 -14.63
N MET A 246 14.21 11.85 -14.65
CA MET A 246 15.57 11.29 -14.71
C MET A 246 16.60 12.17 -13.98
N ILE A 247 17.66 11.54 -13.48
CA ILE A 247 18.83 12.24 -12.91
C ILE A 247 19.94 12.38 -13.94
N PHE A 248 20.44 13.60 -14.12
CA PHE A 248 21.48 13.95 -15.07
C PHE A 248 22.70 14.57 -14.38
N LEU A 249 23.88 14.27 -14.91
CA LEU A 249 25.07 15.12 -14.77
C LEU A 249 24.96 16.27 -15.78
N ASP A 250 24.86 17.50 -15.30
CA ASP A 250 24.71 18.70 -16.11
C ASP A 250 26.05 19.38 -16.36
N TYR A 251 26.49 19.40 -17.62
CA TYR A 251 27.76 19.96 -18.06
C TYR A 251 27.61 21.34 -18.73
N ARG A 252 26.41 21.94 -18.76
CA ARG A 252 26.18 23.22 -19.45
C ARG A 252 27.12 24.33 -18.99
N ASP A 253 27.40 24.41 -17.69
CA ASP A 253 28.22 25.46 -17.10
C ASP A 253 29.73 25.12 -17.09
N CYS A 254 30.08 23.86 -16.82
CA CYS A 254 31.48 23.44 -16.65
C CYS A 254 32.13 22.93 -17.95
N GLY A 255 31.33 22.64 -18.98
CA GLY A 255 31.76 22.04 -20.24
C GLY A 255 32.12 20.55 -20.09
N PRO A 256 32.34 19.83 -21.20
CA PRO A 256 32.41 18.36 -21.22
C PRO A 256 33.62 17.75 -20.50
N GLN A 257 34.51 18.56 -19.96
CA GLN A 257 35.72 18.15 -19.25
C GLN A 257 35.76 18.68 -17.80
N GLY A 258 34.73 19.42 -17.38
CA GLY A 258 34.62 19.97 -16.04
C GLY A 258 33.93 19.02 -15.06
N GLU A 259 33.84 19.43 -13.79
CA GLU A 259 33.03 18.73 -12.78
C GLU A 259 31.57 19.19 -12.94
N PRO A 260 30.63 18.29 -13.31
CA PRO A 260 29.23 18.62 -13.51
C PRO A 260 28.45 18.72 -12.20
N ALA A 261 27.38 19.52 -12.22
CA ALA A 261 26.35 19.48 -11.20
C ALA A 261 25.43 18.26 -11.42
N VAL A 262 24.68 17.86 -10.40
CA VAL A 262 23.61 16.85 -10.50
C VAL A 262 22.27 17.55 -10.54
N VAL A 263 21.44 17.20 -11.51
CA VAL A 263 20.12 17.77 -11.72
C VAL A 263 19.07 16.67 -11.91
N HIS A 264 17.83 16.98 -11.55
CA HIS A 264 16.64 16.24 -11.93
C HIS A 264 16.01 16.88 -13.16
N VAL A 265 15.50 16.08 -14.09
CA VAL A 265 14.82 16.55 -15.30
C VAL A 265 13.45 15.88 -15.38
N ASP A 266 12.39 16.69 -15.39
CA ASP A 266 11.00 16.27 -15.33
C ASP A 266 10.35 16.42 -16.72
N GLN A 267 10.13 15.31 -17.42
CA GLN A 267 9.58 15.31 -18.78
C GLN A 267 8.12 15.78 -18.82
N GLU A 268 7.32 15.43 -17.82
CA GLU A 268 5.90 15.82 -17.74
C GLU A 268 5.73 17.33 -17.50
N ASN A 269 6.75 17.97 -16.92
CA ASN A 269 6.79 19.40 -16.67
C ASN A 269 7.67 20.15 -17.68
N ASP A 270 7.55 19.83 -18.98
CA ASP A 270 8.26 20.48 -20.09
C ASP A 270 9.80 20.44 -19.92
N TYR A 271 10.32 19.26 -19.51
CA TYR A 271 11.73 19.03 -19.22
C TYR A 271 12.31 20.02 -18.19
N LYS A 272 11.52 20.40 -17.17
CA LYS A 272 11.97 21.29 -16.11
C LYS A 272 13.22 20.69 -15.45
N ILE A 273 14.28 21.50 -15.38
CA ILE A 273 15.56 21.11 -14.76
C ILE A 273 15.62 21.67 -13.35
N THR A 274 15.70 20.78 -12.36
CA THR A 274 15.81 21.11 -10.94
C THR A 274 17.21 20.77 -10.43
N HIS A 275 17.91 21.75 -9.86
CA HIS A 275 19.27 21.53 -9.35
C HIS A 275 19.26 20.74 -8.03
N LEU A 276 20.05 19.68 -7.95
CA LEU A 276 20.15 18.83 -6.74
C LEU A 276 21.46 19.04 -5.98
N ALA A 277 22.61 18.96 -6.65
CA ALA A 277 23.92 19.04 -5.98
C ALA A 277 25.02 19.65 -6.87
N ASP A 278 26.00 20.30 -6.25
CA ASP A 278 27.14 20.89 -6.99
C ASP A 278 28.11 19.81 -7.53
N SER A 279 28.00 18.55 -7.08
CA SER A 279 28.82 17.42 -7.54
C SER A 279 28.14 16.08 -7.27
N PHE A 280 28.52 15.04 -8.01
CA PHE A 280 28.02 13.68 -7.79
C PHE A 280 28.31 13.16 -6.37
N GLY A 281 29.51 13.45 -5.84
CA GLY A 281 29.86 13.05 -4.47
C GLY A 281 29.01 13.72 -3.39
N GLU A 282 28.50 14.94 -3.63
CA GLU A 282 27.56 15.60 -2.73
C GLU A 282 26.17 14.99 -2.84
N PHE A 283 25.72 14.70 -4.06
CA PHE A 283 24.45 14.03 -4.33
C PHE A 283 24.35 12.70 -3.56
N ILE A 284 25.34 11.81 -3.72
CA ILE A 284 25.36 10.50 -3.04
C ILE A 284 25.38 10.62 -1.51
N ARG A 285 26.07 11.62 -0.96
CA ARG A 285 26.07 11.87 0.49
C ARG A 285 24.79 12.51 1.00
N GLY A 286 23.96 13.02 0.09
CA GLY A 286 22.69 13.66 0.41
C GLY A 286 21.48 12.76 0.23
N LEU A 287 21.66 11.53 -0.27
CA LEU A 287 20.60 10.55 -0.31
C LEU A 287 20.18 10.15 1.11
N GLU A 288 18.89 10.31 1.38
CA GLU A 288 18.19 9.99 2.60
C GLU A 288 17.25 8.81 2.34
N ASN A 289 16.95 8.06 3.40
CA ASN A 289 15.99 6.97 3.28
C ASN A 289 14.58 7.55 3.09
N GLU A 290 13.76 6.87 2.30
CA GLU A 290 12.38 7.28 2.03
C GLU A 290 11.56 7.47 3.32
N ALA A 291 11.84 6.68 4.38
CA ALA A 291 11.21 6.81 5.70
C ALA A 291 11.36 8.20 6.34
N VAL A 292 12.35 9.02 5.93
CA VAL A 292 12.47 10.42 6.39
C VAL A 292 11.33 11.30 5.85
N TYR A 293 10.78 10.92 4.70
CA TYR A 293 9.69 11.62 4.02
C TYR A 293 8.35 10.95 4.27
N ASP A 294 8.37 9.67 4.67
CA ASP A 294 7.22 8.90 5.14
C ASP A 294 6.85 9.18 6.60
N LEU A 295 7.28 10.32 7.15
CA LEU A 295 6.93 10.80 8.49
C LEU A 295 5.48 11.32 8.54
N ASP A 296 4.54 10.42 8.28
CA ASP A 296 3.23 10.36 8.93
C ASP A 296 3.14 9.11 9.86
N GLU A 297 4.27 8.46 10.18
CA GLU A 297 4.37 7.52 11.30
C GLU A 297 4.80 8.25 12.58
N ASP A 298 3.83 8.48 13.46
CA ASP A 298 4.06 8.94 14.83
C ASP A 298 5.02 7.95 15.55
N GLU A 299 6.27 8.37 15.73
CA GLU A 299 7.18 7.84 16.75
C GLU A 299 6.53 8.04 18.13
N GLU A 300 5.89 6.99 18.67
CA GLU A 300 5.95 6.73 20.11
C GLU A 300 7.06 5.70 20.38
N ASP A 301 8.25 6.22 20.69
CA ASP A 301 9.32 5.50 21.37
C ASP A 301 8.80 4.87 22.68
N ASP A 302 8.59 3.55 22.71
CA ASP A 302 9.31 2.61 23.59
C ASP A 302 8.90 1.14 23.31
N ALA A 303 9.39 0.57 22.21
CA ALA A 303 9.58 -0.88 22.10
C ALA A 303 10.74 -1.18 21.14
N GLY A 304 11.70 -1.95 21.63
CA GLY A 304 13.02 -2.07 21.03
C GLY A 304 13.07 -2.72 19.64
N GLU A 305 14.08 -2.26 18.88
CA GLU A 305 14.83 -2.97 17.85
C GLU A 305 14.04 -3.95 16.97
N ASP A 306 13.49 -3.46 15.86
CA ASP A 306 13.18 -4.34 14.72
C ASP A 306 14.39 -4.46 13.80
N GLU A 307 14.96 -5.66 13.85
CA GLU A 307 15.86 -6.22 12.87
C GLU A 307 15.18 -6.25 11.49
N LYS A 308 15.99 -6.06 10.46
CA LYS A 308 15.65 -6.40 9.08
C LYS A 308 15.00 -7.78 9.04
N ALA A 309 13.83 -7.90 8.42
CA ALA A 309 13.22 -9.17 8.06
C ALA A 309 14.07 -9.87 6.97
N ASP A 310 15.21 -10.39 7.39
CA ASP A 310 15.74 -11.67 6.92
C ASP A 310 14.81 -12.75 7.48
N GLY A 311 13.87 -13.23 6.67
CA GLY A 311 13.09 -14.45 6.93
C GLY A 311 12.60 -14.67 8.36
N SER A 312 11.91 -13.70 8.99
CA SER A 312 11.36 -13.87 10.35
C SER A 312 9.83 -13.92 10.37
N ASN A 313 9.30 -15.14 10.27
CA ASN A 313 8.11 -15.63 10.98
C ASN A 313 6.90 -14.67 11.10
N SER A 314 6.14 -14.49 10.01
CA SER A 314 4.78 -13.92 9.97
C SER A 314 3.74 -14.71 10.81
N LYS A 315 4.18 -15.82 11.42
CA LYS A 315 3.35 -16.73 12.21
C LYS A 315 2.69 -16.02 13.40
N GLY A 316 1.36 -16.03 13.38
CA GLY A 316 0.53 -15.58 14.50
C GLY A 316 0.30 -14.09 14.61
N ALA A 317 0.58 -13.31 13.56
CA ALA A 317 0.12 -11.92 13.43
C ALA A 317 -1.08 -11.87 12.49
N PHE A 318 -2.26 -11.54 13.01
CA PHE A 318 -3.48 -11.43 12.21
C PHE A 318 -3.85 -9.96 12.02
N ALA A 319 -3.93 -9.52 10.77
CA ALA A 319 -4.37 -8.18 10.42
C ALA A 319 -5.21 -8.20 9.12
N GLY A 320 -6.18 -7.30 9.04
CA GLY A 320 -6.98 -7.10 7.84
C GLY A 320 -7.93 -5.92 7.98
N PHE A 321 -8.78 -5.74 6.98
CA PHE A 321 -9.55 -4.51 6.82
C PHE A 321 -11.03 -4.77 6.53
N VAL A 322 -11.92 -4.02 7.17
CA VAL A 322 -13.32 -3.94 6.77
C VAL A 322 -13.52 -2.67 5.96
N LEU A 323 -13.82 -2.82 4.67
CA LEU A 323 -14.02 -1.71 3.75
C LEU A 323 -15.31 -0.97 4.09
N MET A 324 -15.24 0.37 4.15
CA MET A 324 -16.35 1.22 4.55
C MET A 324 -16.72 2.20 3.43
N SER A 325 -18.01 2.28 3.09
CA SER A 325 -18.54 3.28 2.14
C SER A 325 -18.47 4.72 2.68
N LYS A 326 -18.31 4.90 3.99
CA LYS A 326 -18.12 6.19 4.67
C LYS A 326 -17.21 6.01 5.88
N GLY A 327 -16.38 7.01 6.18
CA GLY A 327 -15.56 7.07 7.41
C GLY A 327 -16.38 7.35 8.66
N LYS A 328 -17.34 6.48 8.96
CA LYS A 328 -18.17 6.52 10.16
C LYS A 328 -18.45 5.09 10.62
N TRP A 329 -18.19 4.82 11.88
CA TRP A 329 -18.55 3.58 12.56
C TRP A 329 -19.33 3.89 13.84
N ASP A 330 -20.06 2.90 14.33
CA ASP A 330 -20.77 2.90 15.61
C ASP A 330 -19.95 2.01 16.57
N LYS A 331 -19.08 2.66 17.34
CA LYS A 331 -18.20 2.02 18.31
C LYS A 331 -18.99 1.31 19.41
N ASP A 332 -20.08 1.93 19.89
CA ASP A 332 -20.95 1.33 20.89
C ASP A 332 -21.65 0.08 20.34
N GLN A 333 -22.01 0.06 19.05
CA GLN A 333 -22.51 -1.14 18.37
C GLN A 333 -21.46 -2.23 18.36
N PHE A 334 -20.22 -1.92 17.98
CA PHE A 334 -19.13 -2.90 17.98
C PHE A 334 -18.95 -3.54 19.38
N ILE A 335 -18.90 -2.73 20.44
CA ILE A 335 -18.77 -3.22 21.82
C ILE A 335 -19.96 -4.11 22.22
N ARG A 336 -21.19 -3.71 21.86
CA ARG A 336 -22.38 -4.54 22.10
C ARG A 336 -22.31 -5.86 21.36
N ASP A 337 -21.92 -5.86 20.09
CA ASP A 337 -21.84 -7.06 19.26
C ASP A 337 -20.78 -8.03 19.79
N MET A 338 -19.62 -7.51 20.22
CA MET A 338 -18.59 -8.32 20.88
C MET A 338 -19.11 -8.99 22.15
N LYS A 339 -19.92 -8.29 22.94
CA LYS A 339 -20.48 -8.85 24.17
C LYS A 339 -21.64 -9.81 23.94
N GLU A 340 -22.59 -9.45 23.08
CA GLU A 340 -23.81 -10.22 22.87
C GLU A 340 -23.57 -11.49 22.03
N LYS A 341 -22.72 -11.41 21.00
CA LYS A 341 -22.45 -12.54 20.10
C LYS A 341 -21.31 -13.43 20.59
N TRP A 342 -20.25 -12.83 21.15
CA TRP A 342 -19.00 -13.52 21.46
C TRP A 342 -18.64 -13.59 22.95
N ASP A 343 -19.44 -12.98 23.83
CA ASP A 343 -19.18 -12.85 25.27
C ASP A 343 -17.84 -12.18 25.64
N ILE A 344 -17.29 -11.37 24.73
CA ILE A 344 -16.04 -10.63 24.94
C ILE A 344 -16.37 -9.24 25.48
N THR A 345 -15.79 -8.91 26.64
CA THR A 345 -15.91 -7.57 27.23
C THR A 345 -14.82 -6.67 26.67
N VAL A 346 -15.21 -5.57 26.04
CA VAL A 346 -14.30 -4.52 25.58
C VAL A 346 -14.25 -3.44 26.64
N GLU A 347 -13.10 -3.27 27.30
CA GLU A 347 -12.87 -2.20 28.26
C GLU A 347 -12.34 -0.96 27.52
N GLU A 348 -13.03 0.17 27.64
CA GLU A 348 -12.58 1.43 27.05
C GLU A 348 -11.71 2.20 28.04
N ASP A 349 -10.55 2.68 27.61
CA ASP A 349 -9.72 3.58 28.41
C ASP A 349 -10.37 4.98 28.56
N GLU A 350 -10.04 5.68 29.66
CA GLU A 350 -10.69 6.95 30.05
C GLU A 350 -10.28 8.16 29.18
N ASP A 351 -9.18 8.07 28.41
CA ASP A 351 -8.62 9.12 27.55
C ASP A 351 -8.88 8.82 26.05
N LYS A 352 -9.96 9.35 25.45
CA LYS A 352 -10.53 8.77 24.20
C LYS A 352 -10.24 9.51 22.89
N ARG A 353 -9.78 8.75 21.88
CA ARG A 353 -10.11 8.98 20.46
C ARG A 353 -11.41 8.23 20.10
N ASP A 354 -12.28 8.84 19.28
CA ASP A 354 -13.57 8.25 18.87
C ASP A 354 -13.45 7.20 17.75
N ASP A 355 -12.29 7.11 17.12
CA ASP A 355 -12.00 6.32 15.92
C ASP A 355 -11.23 5.02 16.21
N ALA A 356 -10.75 4.79 17.44
CA ALA A 356 -9.97 3.60 17.76
C ALA A 356 -10.42 2.92 19.06
N LEU A 357 -10.26 1.60 19.10
CA LEU A 357 -10.36 0.75 20.28
C LEU A 357 -9.12 -0.14 20.34
N VAL A 358 -8.38 -0.03 21.44
CA VAL A 358 -7.28 -0.95 21.77
C VAL A 358 -7.61 -1.55 23.12
N PHE A 359 -7.63 -2.88 23.21
CA PHE A 359 -7.97 -3.58 24.44
C PHE A 359 -7.35 -4.98 24.47
N ASP A 360 -7.17 -5.49 25.69
CA ASP A 360 -6.61 -6.82 25.91
C ASP A 360 -7.70 -7.89 25.99
N VAL A 361 -7.43 -9.04 25.38
CA VAL A 361 -8.22 -10.26 25.55
C VAL A 361 -7.25 -11.39 25.93
N GLY A 362 -7.17 -11.70 27.22
CA GLY A 362 -6.17 -12.64 27.73
C GLY A 362 -4.74 -12.09 27.57
N ASN A 363 -3.89 -12.82 26.83
CA ASN A 363 -2.51 -12.40 26.52
C ASN A 363 -2.37 -11.76 25.13
N MET A 364 -3.50 -11.41 24.50
CA MET A 364 -3.57 -10.83 23.16
C MET A 364 -3.97 -9.36 23.25
N ILE A 365 -3.26 -8.52 22.50
CA ILE A 365 -3.57 -7.12 22.28
C ILE A 365 -4.40 -7.04 21.00
N THR A 366 -5.56 -6.40 21.08
CA THR A 366 -6.45 -6.19 19.93
C THR A 366 -6.52 -4.72 19.59
N ALA A 367 -6.48 -4.41 18.29
CA ALA A 367 -6.64 -3.05 17.79
C ALA A 367 -7.73 -3.02 16.70
N VAL A 368 -8.71 -2.14 16.87
CA VAL A 368 -9.79 -1.89 15.92
C VAL A 368 -9.88 -0.39 15.68
N SER A 369 -9.51 0.08 14.49
CA SER A 369 -9.39 1.51 14.21
C SER A 369 -10.01 1.89 12.88
N LEU A 370 -10.84 2.94 12.87
CA LEU A 370 -11.46 3.52 11.70
C LEU A 370 -10.51 4.52 11.02
N MET A 371 -10.06 4.16 9.83
CA MET A 371 -9.39 5.07 8.90
C MET A 371 -10.43 5.75 8.01
N THR A 372 -10.46 7.08 8.00
CA THR A 372 -11.48 7.87 7.27
C THR A 372 -11.16 8.08 5.78
N TYR A 373 -10.19 7.34 5.26
CA TYR A 373 -9.73 7.33 3.87
C TYR A 373 -9.73 5.89 3.32
N PRO A 374 -9.90 5.69 2.00
CA PRO A 374 -9.88 4.35 1.41
C PRO A 374 -8.48 3.72 1.54
N ILE A 375 -8.41 2.39 1.46
CA ILE A 375 -7.15 1.66 1.33
C ILE A 375 -6.40 2.23 0.11
N PRO A 376 -5.16 2.72 0.29
CA PRO A 376 -4.37 3.31 -0.77
C PRO A 376 -4.02 2.34 -1.91
N GLY A 377 -3.45 2.86 -2.99
CA GLY A 377 -2.87 2.05 -4.07
C GLY A 377 -3.85 1.26 -4.94
N GLY A 378 -5.16 1.29 -4.66
CA GLY A 378 -6.14 0.46 -5.36
C GLY A 378 -6.03 -1.03 -5.04
N GLU A 379 -5.26 -1.39 -4.01
CA GLU A 379 -4.93 -2.77 -3.65
C GLU A 379 -6.19 -3.62 -3.38
N ALA A 380 -7.14 -3.08 -2.62
CA ALA A 380 -8.40 -3.77 -2.35
C ALA A 380 -9.24 -3.99 -3.62
N GLU A 381 -9.14 -3.10 -4.62
CA GLU A 381 -9.84 -3.28 -5.89
C GLU A 381 -9.19 -4.38 -6.74
N LEU A 382 -7.86 -4.38 -6.83
CA LEU A 382 -7.09 -5.41 -7.55
C LEU A 382 -7.32 -6.79 -6.95
N ASN A 383 -7.22 -6.93 -5.63
CA ASN A 383 -7.41 -8.21 -4.96
C ASN A 383 -8.88 -8.69 -4.94
N ALA A 384 -9.84 -7.78 -5.14
CA ALA A 384 -11.23 -8.16 -5.30
C ALA A 384 -11.50 -8.90 -6.62
N GLU A 385 -10.68 -8.73 -7.65
CA GLU A 385 -10.82 -9.46 -8.93
C GLU A 385 -10.63 -10.97 -8.77
N ASN A 386 -9.91 -11.39 -7.73
CA ASN A 386 -9.67 -12.80 -7.43
C ASN A 386 -10.91 -13.52 -6.90
N ASN A 387 -11.93 -12.80 -6.41
CA ASN A 387 -13.09 -13.42 -5.77
C ASN A 387 -14.14 -13.91 -6.78
N TYR A 388 -14.04 -15.20 -7.16
CA TYR A 388 -15.02 -15.85 -8.04
C TYR A 388 -16.41 -16.08 -7.39
N MET A 389 -16.54 -15.99 -6.06
CA MET A 389 -17.79 -16.23 -5.35
C MET A 389 -18.68 -14.98 -5.27
N TRP A 390 -18.10 -13.79 -5.49
CA TRP A 390 -18.81 -12.53 -5.31
C TRP A 390 -18.58 -11.57 -6.49
N PRO A 391 -19.44 -11.58 -7.51
CA PRO A 391 -19.29 -10.76 -8.72
C PRO A 391 -19.20 -9.26 -8.46
N GLU A 392 -19.83 -8.77 -7.38
CA GLU A 392 -19.81 -7.37 -6.99
C GLU A 392 -18.58 -6.96 -6.16
N ALA A 393 -17.65 -7.86 -5.86
CA ALA A 393 -16.49 -7.60 -5.01
C ALA A 393 -15.68 -6.37 -5.46
N VAL A 394 -15.35 -6.30 -6.76
CA VAL A 394 -14.58 -5.18 -7.35
C VAL A 394 -15.35 -3.87 -7.23
N GLU A 395 -16.67 -3.88 -7.46
CA GLU A 395 -17.49 -2.68 -7.35
C GLU A 395 -17.63 -2.22 -5.89
N ALA A 396 -17.77 -3.17 -4.96
CA ALA A 396 -17.83 -2.90 -3.53
C ALA A 396 -16.51 -2.33 -3.02
N ALA A 397 -15.37 -2.92 -3.42
CA ALA A 397 -14.05 -2.42 -3.15
C ALA A 397 -13.89 -1.01 -3.74
N ARG A 398 -14.07 -0.77 -5.03
CA ARG A 398 -13.92 0.58 -5.65
C ARG A 398 -14.74 1.69 -4.98
N LYS A 399 -15.90 1.36 -4.42
CA LYS A 399 -16.80 2.33 -3.77
C LYS A 399 -16.42 2.69 -2.34
N HIS A 400 -15.51 1.95 -1.69
CA HIS A 400 -15.10 2.28 -0.33
C HIS A 400 -14.41 3.66 -0.29
N ARG A 401 -14.54 4.33 0.85
CA ARG A 401 -14.00 5.69 1.11
C ARG A 401 -13.28 5.77 2.44
N ALA A 402 -13.30 4.68 3.18
CA ALA A 402 -12.79 4.50 4.53
C ALA A 402 -12.58 3.00 4.75
N HIS A 403 -11.90 2.62 5.81
CA HIS A 403 -11.79 1.23 6.22
C HIS A 403 -11.60 1.12 7.74
N ILE A 404 -12.00 0.01 8.33
CA ILE A 404 -11.65 -0.33 9.71
C ILE A 404 -10.49 -1.31 9.65
N MET A 405 -9.35 -0.95 10.21
CA MET A 405 -8.23 -1.86 10.45
C MET A 405 -8.52 -2.70 11.68
N VAL A 406 -8.34 -4.01 11.57
CA VAL A 406 -8.49 -4.98 12.66
C VAL A 406 -7.19 -5.75 12.79
N ALA A 407 -6.59 -5.76 13.97
CA ALA A 407 -5.37 -6.50 14.24
C ALA A 407 -5.43 -7.24 15.59
N VAL A 408 -4.82 -8.41 15.64
CA VAL A 408 -4.60 -9.21 16.86
C VAL A 408 -3.13 -9.55 16.95
N LEU A 409 -2.50 -9.05 18.00
CA LEU A 409 -1.08 -9.22 18.34
C LEU A 409 -0.95 -9.82 19.74
N GLY A 410 0.25 -10.25 20.13
CA GLY A 410 0.54 -10.67 21.51
C GLY A 410 1.19 -12.05 21.66
N LYS A 411 1.52 -12.40 22.91
CA LYS A 411 2.34 -13.56 23.29
C LYS A 411 1.54 -14.86 23.45
N GLU A 412 0.30 -14.91 22.95
CA GLU A 412 -0.43 -16.17 22.92
C GLU A 412 0.31 -17.17 22.02
N ASP A 413 0.56 -18.37 22.56
CA ASP A 413 1.31 -19.41 21.85
C ASP A 413 0.38 -20.14 20.87
N ASP A 414 -0.92 -20.20 21.17
CA ASP A 414 -1.93 -20.81 20.31
C ASP A 414 -2.35 -19.85 19.18
N VAL A 415 -1.83 -20.13 17.98
CA VAL A 415 -2.13 -19.36 16.76
C VAL A 415 -3.60 -19.51 16.33
N LEU A 416 -4.25 -20.63 16.62
CA LEU A 416 -5.66 -20.84 16.27
C LEU A 416 -6.55 -19.95 17.13
N GLU A 417 -6.25 -19.80 18.42
CA GLU A 417 -7.00 -18.90 19.31
C GLU A 417 -6.86 -17.43 18.89
N LYS A 418 -5.68 -17.01 18.43
CA LYS A 418 -5.49 -15.68 17.80
C LYS A 418 -6.35 -15.51 16.56
N GLY A 419 -6.35 -16.49 15.67
CA GLY A 419 -7.18 -16.48 14.45
C GLY A 419 -8.68 -16.45 14.76
N ARG A 420 -9.12 -17.19 15.78
CA ARG A 420 -10.52 -17.17 16.25
C ARG A 420 -10.90 -15.80 16.79
N LEU A 421 -10.05 -15.19 17.61
CA LEU A 421 -10.29 -13.83 18.11
C LEU A 421 -10.35 -12.81 16.96
N TYR A 422 -9.39 -12.85 16.04
CA TYR A 422 -9.38 -11.99 14.84
C TYR A 422 -10.68 -12.10 14.05
N THR A 423 -11.15 -13.32 13.81
CA THR A 423 -12.40 -13.58 13.07
C THR A 423 -13.61 -12.99 13.78
N ARG A 424 -13.68 -13.09 15.12
CA ARG A 424 -14.77 -12.51 15.92
C ARG A 424 -14.81 -10.98 15.80
N LEU A 425 -13.64 -10.33 15.84
CA LEU A 425 -13.51 -8.88 15.69
C LEU A 425 -13.96 -8.42 14.30
N VAL A 426 -13.46 -9.05 13.24
CA VAL A 426 -13.84 -8.73 11.86
C VAL A 426 -15.34 -8.96 11.63
N ALA A 427 -15.88 -10.08 12.13
CA ALA A 427 -17.31 -10.38 12.05
C ALA A 427 -18.17 -9.33 12.77
N ALA A 428 -17.73 -8.81 13.93
CA ALA A 428 -18.43 -7.71 14.60
C ALA A 428 -18.35 -6.40 13.78
N CYS A 429 -17.23 -6.13 13.10
CA CYS A 429 -17.11 -5.00 12.18
C CYS A 429 -18.02 -5.14 10.94
N CYS A 430 -18.39 -6.35 10.50
CA CYS A 430 -19.33 -6.57 9.39
C CYS A 430 -20.74 -6.01 9.67
N HIS A 431 -21.15 -5.87 10.94
CA HIS A 431 -22.44 -5.29 11.32
C HIS A 431 -22.51 -3.77 11.20
N GLN A 432 -21.37 -3.12 10.94
CA GLN A 432 -21.30 -1.68 10.80
C GLN A 432 -22.12 -1.23 9.60
N LYS A 433 -22.94 -0.18 9.79
CA LYS A 433 -23.90 0.30 8.77
C LYS A 433 -23.30 0.56 7.39
N TYR A 434 -22.03 0.96 7.34
CA TYR A 434 -21.34 1.33 6.10
C TYR A 434 -20.34 0.29 5.63
N ALA A 435 -20.26 -0.87 6.26
CA ALA A 435 -19.42 -1.98 5.83
C ALA A 435 -19.84 -2.43 4.42
N THR A 436 -18.84 -2.59 3.56
CA THR A 436 -19.01 -2.91 2.13
C THR A 436 -18.28 -4.17 1.71
N GLY A 437 -17.20 -4.54 2.38
CA GLY A 437 -16.40 -5.73 2.09
C GLY A 437 -15.41 -6.01 3.21
N VAL A 438 -14.84 -7.20 3.25
CA VAL A 438 -13.77 -7.58 4.17
C VAL A 438 -12.55 -7.95 3.35
N TYR A 439 -11.49 -7.16 3.43
CA TYR A 439 -10.23 -7.41 2.76
C TYR A 439 -9.25 -8.13 3.71
N THR A 440 -9.01 -9.41 3.46
CA THR A 440 -8.12 -10.28 4.22
C THR A 440 -7.63 -11.41 3.32
N SER A 441 -6.45 -11.98 3.61
CA SER A 441 -5.94 -13.15 2.88
C SER A 441 -5.90 -12.96 1.35
N GLY A 442 -5.51 -11.77 0.89
CA GLY A 442 -5.34 -11.47 -0.54
C GLY A 442 -6.65 -11.40 -1.35
N VAL A 443 -7.82 -11.27 -0.70
CA VAL A 443 -9.12 -11.23 -1.36
C VAL A 443 -10.14 -10.38 -0.57
N VAL A 444 -11.16 -9.88 -1.27
CA VAL A 444 -12.27 -9.13 -0.65
C VAL A 444 -13.53 -9.99 -0.56
N PHE A 445 -13.99 -10.30 0.65
CA PHE A 445 -15.20 -11.06 0.93
C PHE A 445 -16.44 -10.17 1.12
N GLU A 446 -17.62 -10.72 0.80
CA GLU A 446 -18.89 -10.11 1.19
C GLU A 446 -19.01 -10.18 2.73
N PRO A 447 -19.40 -9.08 3.43
CA PRO A 447 -19.47 -9.06 4.89
C PRO A 447 -20.37 -10.13 5.50
N ARG A 448 -21.49 -10.47 4.83
CA ARG A 448 -22.41 -11.53 5.27
C ARG A 448 -21.80 -12.92 5.13
N PHE A 449 -21.14 -13.16 4.00
CA PHE A 449 -20.48 -14.44 3.75
C PHE A 449 -19.34 -14.68 4.75
N TYR A 450 -18.60 -13.63 5.09
CA TYR A 450 -17.60 -13.69 6.16
C TYR A 450 -18.24 -14.03 7.52
N GLU A 451 -19.39 -13.43 7.84
CA GLU A 451 -20.13 -13.69 9.08
C GLU A 451 -20.64 -15.14 9.17
N ASP A 452 -21.17 -15.68 8.07
CA ASP A 452 -21.69 -17.06 8.01
C ASP A 452 -20.59 -18.09 8.35
N PHE A 453 -19.37 -17.90 7.85
CA PHE A 453 -18.24 -18.75 8.22
C PHE A 453 -17.75 -18.52 9.65
N ALA A 454 -17.80 -17.28 10.14
CA ALA A 454 -17.43 -16.98 11.52
C ALA A 454 -18.36 -17.69 12.51
N ASP A 455 -19.64 -17.87 12.17
CA ASP A 455 -20.63 -18.57 12.99
C ASP A 455 -20.33 -20.06 13.17
N MET A 456 -19.53 -20.68 12.31
CA MET A 456 -19.08 -22.08 12.46
C MET A 456 -18.30 -22.29 13.77
N MET A 457 -17.66 -21.24 14.30
CA MET A 457 -16.96 -21.29 15.60
C MET A 457 -17.87 -21.56 16.79
N ARG A 458 -19.19 -21.37 16.65
CA ARG A 458 -20.16 -21.63 17.74
C ARG A 458 -20.35 -23.11 18.02
N GLU A 459 -19.98 -23.97 17.06
CA GLU A 459 -20.01 -25.43 17.16
C GLU A 459 -18.57 -25.99 17.29
N ASP A 460 -17.64 -25.20 17.83
CA ASP A 460 -16.20 -25.48 17.97
C ASP A 460 -15.42 -25.68 16.66
N GLY A 461 -16.07 -25.55 15.49
CA GLY A 461 -15.44 -25.64 14.17
C GLY A 461 -14.41 -24.55 13.91
N LEU A 462 -13.42 -24.84 13.06
CA LEU A 462 -12.47 -23.85 12.57
C LEU A 462 -13.09 -23.05 11.40
N PRO A 463 -13.05 -21.70 11.45
CA PRO A 463 -13.54 -20.85 10.37
C PRO A 463 -12.49 -20.74 9.25
N ILE A 464 -12.08 -21.89 8.68
CA ILE A 464 -10.97 -21.96 7.71
C ILE A 464 -11.16 -21.04 6.51
N PHE A 465 -12.41 -20.84 6.05
CA PHE A 465 -12.73 -19.97 4.92
C PHE A 465 -12.64 -18.48 5.23
N ASN A 466 -12.56 -18.09 6.51
CA ASN A 466 -12.22 -16.73 6.92
C ASN A 466 -10.70 -16.48 6.91
N TRP A 467 -9.89 -17.54 7.01
CA TRP A 467 -8.44 -17.45 7.15
C TRP A 467 -7.71 -17.73 5.85
N ILE A 468 -8.16 -18.75 5.12
CA ILE A 468 -7.49 -19.31 3.96
C ILE A 468 -8.35 -19.04 2.73
N TRP A 469 -7.75 -18.36 1.75
CA TRP A 469 -8.34 -18.23 0.43
C TRP A 469 -8.05 -19.47 -0.40
N PHE A 470 -9.08 -20.01 -1.07
CA PHE A 470 -8.96 -21.13 -2.00
C PHE A 470 -9.15 -20.62 -3.42
N GLY A 471 -8.04 -20.22 -4.05
CA GLY A 471 -8.02 -19.66 -5.38
C GLY A 471 -8.14 -20.73 -6.47
N LEU A 472 -8.92 -20.45 -7.50
CA LEU A 472 -9.20 -21.36 -8.61
C LEU A 472 -8.84 -20.69 -9.93
N TYR A 473 -8.16 -21.40 -10.82
CA TYR A 473 -7.90 -20.94 -12.17
C TYR A 473 -7.77 -22.12 -13.14
N ARG A 474 -8.00 -21.86 -14.43
CA ARG A 474 -7.94 -22.86 -15.48
C ARG A 474 -6.85 -22.52 -16.49
N ASP A 475 -6.06 -23.52 -16.88
CA ASP A 475 -5.04 -23.40 -17.92
C ASP A 475 -5.21 -24.50 -19.00
N GLU A 476 -4.17 -24.70 -19.82
CA GLU A 476 -4.15 -25.72 -20.87
C GLU A 476 -4.06 -27.17 -20.36
N HIS A 477 -3.70 -27.36 -19.09
CA HIS A 477 -3.53 -28.65 -18.43
C HIS A 477 -4.71 -29.07 -17.56
N GLY A 478 -5.61 -28.14 -17.21
CA GLY A 478 -6.84 -28.46 -16.51
C GLY A 478 -7.25 -27.39 -15.51
N MET A 479 -7.94 -27.82 -14.46
CA MET A 479 -8.29 -26.97 -13.32
C MET A 479 -7.17 -26.99 -12.29
N ASN A 480 -6.84 -25.82 -11.77
CA ASN A 480 -5.86 -25.63 -10.71
C ASN A 480 -6.54 -25.00 -9.50
N VAL A 481 -6.13 -25.42 -8.31
CA VAL A 481 -6.56 -24.82 -7.04
C VAL A 481 -5.35 -24.57 -6.14
N TYR A 482 -5.34 -23.46 -5.41
CA TYR A 482 -4.27 -23.12 -4.47
C TYR A 482 -4.82 -22.54 -3.16
N THR A 483 -4.04 -22.64 -2.09
CA THR A 483 -4.30 -21.95 -0.82
C THR A 483 -3.51 -20.65 -0.72
N TYR A 484 -4.05 -19.67 -0.01
CA TYR A 484 -3.34 -18.45 0.39
C TYR A 484 -3.76 -18.04 1.81
N GLY A 485 -2.79 -17.88 2.71
CA GLY A 485 -2.98 -17.54 4.11
C GLY A 485 -2.54 -18.62 5.11
N MET A 486 -1.97 -19.74 4.66
CA MET A 486 -1.43 -20.79 5.54
C MET A 486 -0.17 -20.34 6.29
N GLU A 487 0.55 -19.38 5.71
CA GLU A 487 1.81 -18.86 6.28
C GLU A 487 1.63 -18.26 7.67
N VAL A 488 0.50 -17.59 7.96
CA VAL A 488 0.22 -17.04 9.30
C VAL A 488 0.10 -18.13 10.37
N PHE A 489 -0.16 -19.38 9.98
CA PHE A 489 -0.15 -20.55 10.86
C PHE A 489 1.22 -21.27 10.87
N GLY A 490 2.19 -20.78 10.11
CA GLY A 490 3.50 -21.40 9.93
C GLY A 490 3.42 -22.68 9.11
N LYS A 491 2.50 -22.78 8.16
CA LYS A 491 2.29 -23.94 7.29
C LYS A 491 2.55 -23.55 5.83
N ASP A 492 3.08 -24.48 5.04
CA ASP A 492 3.29 -24.28 3.60
C ASP A 492 1.94 -24.17 2.87
N GLU A 493 1.88 -23.30 1.85
CA GLU A 493 0.73 -23.24 0.93
C GLU A 493 0.65 -24.51 0.07
N MET A 494 -0.55 -24.82 -0.41
CA MET A 494 -0.88 -26.06 -1.11
C MET A 494 -1.47 -25.76 -2.49
N GLU A 495 -1.14 -26.60 -3.47
CA GLU A 495 -1.65 -26.50 -4.84
C GLU A 495 -2.04 -27.88 -5.40
N VAL A 496 -3.14 -27.94 -6.14
CA VAL A 496 -3.44 -29.05 -7.07
C VAL A 496 -3.38 -28.49 -8.48
N LEU A 497 -2.61 -29.15 -9.34
CA LEU A 497 -2.34 -28.67 -10.69
C LEU A 497 -2.92 -29.59 -11.77
N GLY A 498 -3.53 -28.99 -12.80
CA GLY A 498 -3.95 -29.67 -14.03
C GLY A 498 -4.93 -30.84 -13.82
N SER A 499 -5.96 -30.65 -12.99
CA SER A 499 -6.96 -31.68 -12.72
C SER A 499 -8.16 -31.59 -13.66
N ASP A 500 -8.73 -32.73 -14.02
CA ASP A 500 -9.99 -32.85 -14.79
C ASP A 500 -11.25 -32.82 -13.90
N ALA A 501 -11.09 -32.63 -12.58
CA ALA A 501 -12.18 -32.65 -11.61
C ALA A 501 -13.01 -31.36 -11.61
N GLU A 502 -14.21 -31.44 -11.03
CA GLU A 502 -15.10 -30.29 -10.85
C GLU A 502 -14.53 -29.29 -9.82
N LEU A 503 -14.87 -28.01 -9.99
CA LEU A 503 -14.38 -26.90 -9.15
C LEU A 503 -14.65 -27.12 -7.66
N GLY A 504 -15.87 -27.57 -7.34
CA GLY A 504 -16.29 -27.83 -5.96
C GLY A 504 -15.47 -28.94 -5.31
N ASP A 505 -15.25 -30.03 -6.03
CA ASP A 505 -14.53 -31.19 -5.50
C ASP A 505 -13.06 -30.86 -5.16
N LEU A 506 -12.40 -30.03 -5.97
CA LEU A 506 -11.01 -29.59 -5.73
C LEU A 506 -10.90 -28.63 -4.54
N ARG A 507 -11.82 -27.67 -4.44
CA ARG A 507 -11.88 -26.75 -3.31
C ARG A 507 -12.14 -27.49 -2.01
N ASP A 508 -13.13 -28.39 -2.01
CA ASP A 508 -13.51 -29.15 -0.82
C ASP A 508 -12.39 -30.12 -0.41
N PHE A 509 -11.68 -30.71 -1.38
CA PHE A 509 -10.49 -31.52 -1.14
C PHE A 509 -9.38 -30.74 -0.41
N LEU A 510 -8.98 -29.57 -0.93
CA LEU A 510 -7.96 -28.76 -0.25
C LEU A 510 -8.45 -28.22 1.09
N ALA A 511 -9.72 -27.81 1.20
CA ALA A 511 -10.30 -27.36 2.46
C ALA A 511 -10.24 -28.44 3.55
N ASN A 512 -10.53 -29.70 3.21
CA ASN A 512 -10.43 -30.81 4.15
C ASN A 512 -8.99 -31.05 4.62
N ILE A 513 -8.01 -30.92 3.73
CA ILE A 513 -6.59 -31.07 4.08
C ILE A 513 -6.12 -29.91 4.95
N VAL A 514 -6.52 -28.68 4.63
CA VAL A 514 -6.25 -27.49 5.44
C VAL A 514 -6.83 -27.66 6.84
N SER A 515 -8.10 -28.07 6.96
CA SER A 515 -8.71 -28.37 8.27
C SER A 515 -7.90 -29.39 9.04
N TYR A 516 -7.55 -30.52 8.41
CA TYR A 516 -6.75 -31.56 9.06
C TYR A 516 -5.39 -31.02 9.55
N VAL A 517 -4.69 -30.26 8.71
CA VAL A 517 -3.37 -29.69 9.02
C VAL A 517 -3.43 -28.69 10.16
N LEU A 518 -4.44 -27.83 10.19
CA LEU A 518 -4.62 -26.83 11.24
C LEU A 518 -5.11 -27.45 12.55
N GLU A 519 -6.13 -28.31 12.52
CA GLU A 519 -6.69 -28.95 13.73
C GLU A 519 -5.70 -29.86 14.44
N ASN A 520 -4.86 -30.55 13.69
CA ASN A 520 -3.94 -31.55 14.22
C ASN A 520 -2.49 -31.05 14.29
N ASP A 521 -2.25 -29.78 13.94
CA ASP A 521 -0.92 -29.15 13.85
C ASP A 521 0.10 -30.02 13.07
N VAL A 522 -0.32 -30.55 11.92
CA VAL A 522 0.50 -31.48 11.12
C VAL A 522 1.52 -30.72 10.29
N GLU A 523 2.76 -31.22 10.22
CA GLU A 523 3.76 -30.77 9.25
C GLU A 523 3.85 -31.80 8.13
N ILE A 524 3.49 -31.39 6.92
CA ILE A 524 3.55 -32.24 5.73
C ILE A 524 4.92 -32.11 5.08
N GLN A 525 5.54 -33.24 4.74
CA GLN A 525 6.87 -33.28 4.14
C GLN A 525 6.85 -33.69 2.66
N ASP A 526 7.90 -33.31 1.93
CA ASP A 526 8.11 -33.73 0.54
C ASP A 526 8.17 -35.26 0.41
N GLY A 527 7.41 -35.81 -0.54
CA GLY A 527 7.32 -37.24 -0.80
C GLY A 527 6.34 -38.01 0.09
N GLU A 528 5.64 -37.34 1.01
CA GLU A 528 4.57 -37.95 1.80
C GLU A 528 3.32 -38.23 0.96
N THR A 529 2.36 -38.92 1.59
CA THR A 529 1.06 -39.22 0.99
C THR A 529 -0.02 -38.91 2.01
N ILE A 530 -1.06 -38.21 1.59
CA ILE A 530 -2.23 -37.89 2.41
C ILE A 530 -3.48 -38.54 1.82
N GLY A 531 -4.43 -38.90 2.67
CA GLY A 531 -5.73 -39.38 2.22
C GLY A 531 -6.62 -39.77 3.39
N PHE A 532 -7.93 -39.78 3.13
CA PHE A 532 -8.95 -39.95 4.16
C PHE A 532 -9.30 -41.43 4.41
N SER A 533 -8.67 -42.36 3.68
CA SER A 533 -8.81 -43.80 3.88
C SER A 533 -7.53 -44.56 3.47
N ALA A 534 -7.47 -45.87 3.75
CA ALA A 534 -6.30 -46.68 3.39
C ALA A 534 -6.07 -46.82 1.88
N ASP A 535 -7.13 -46.65 1.09
CA ASP A 535 -7.14 -46.76 -0.37
C ASP A 535 -7.12 -45.38 -1.06
N ASP A 536 -7.35 -44.31 -0.30
CA ASP A 536 -7.25 -42.92 -0.76
C ASP A 536 -5.83 -42.40 -0.51
N LYS A 537 -5.08 -42.12 -1.56
CA LYS A 537 -3.64 -41.80 -1.48
C LYS A 537 -3.25 -40.73 -2.50
N HIS A 538 -3.03 -39.53 -2.00
CA HIS A 538 -2.58 -38.37 -2.74
C HIS A 538 -1.12 -38.10 -2.44
N THR A 539 -0.27 -38.20 -3.45
CA THR A 539 1.16 -37.92 -3.32
C THR A 539 1.41 -36.42 -3.18
N ILE A 540 2.39 -36.07 -2.36
CA ILE A 540 2.76 -34.69 -2.08
C ILE A 540 4.20 -34.45 -2.53
N THR A 541 4.42 -33.35 -3.24
CA THR A 541 5.76 -32.89 -3.62
C THR A 541 5.95 -31.44 -3.27
N ARG A 542 7.10 -31.06 -2.73
CA ARG A 542 7.40 -29.68 -2.36
C ARG A 542 8.21 -29.02 -3.47
N SER A 543 7.68 -27.98 -4.09
CA SER A 543 8.32 -27.27 -5.21
C SER A 543 7.92 -25.79 -5.23
N PRO A 544 8.60 -24.93 -6.02
CA PRO A 544 8.20 -23.54 -6.19
C PRO A 544 6.71 -23.37 -6.56
N GLY A 545 6.10 -22.30 -6.09
CA GLY A 545 4.73 -21.90 -6.39
C GLY A 545 4.48 -21.80 -7.89
N VAL A 546 3.30 -22.24 -8.34
CA VAL A 546 2.87 -22.01 -9.73
C VAL A 546 1.87 -20.88 -9.79
N ALA A 547 0.89 -20.88 -8.88
CA ALA A 547 -0.07 -19.79 -8.72
C ALA A 547 0.42 -18.65 -7.81
N LEU A 548 1.45 -18.93 -7.01
CA LEU A 548 2.05 -18.04 -6.02
C LEU A 548 3.46 -17.60 -6.48
N PRO A 549 4.08 -16.56 -5.89
CA PRO A 549 5.41 -16.08 -6.27
C PRO A 549 6.44 -17.22 -6.45
N GLU A 550 7.28 -17.12 -7.49
CA GLU A 550 8.20 -18.20 -7.90
C GLU A 550 9.25 -18.55 -6.82
N ASP A 551 9.49 -17.65 -5.88
CA ASP A 551 10.39 -17.81 -4.74
C ASP A 551 9.72 -18.50 -3.53
N GLN A 552 8.38 -18.57 -3.51
CA GLN A 552 7.62 -19.25 -2.45
C GLN A 552 7.53 -20.75 -2.72
N MET A 553 7.93 -21.57 -1.74
CA MET A 553 7.76 -23.02 -1.82
C MET A 553 6.35 -23.44 -1.41
N THR A 554 5.79 -24.41 -2.09
CA THR A 554 4.43 -24.92 -1.89
C THR A 554 4.38 -26.44 -1.98
N LEU A 555 3.35 -27.04 -1.43
CA LEU A 555 3.05 -28.46 -1.53
C LEU A 555 2.14 -28.70 -2.73
N LYS A 556 2.58 -29.50 -3.71
CA LYS A 556 1.75 -29.97 -4.82
C LYS A 556 1.11 -31.30 -4.44
N LEU A 557 -0.21 -31.35 -4.43
CA LEU A 557 -0.98 -32.54 -4.13
C LEU A 557 -1.51 -33.14 -5.43
N SER A 558 -1.27 -34.43 -5.64
CA SER A 558 -1.97 -35.15 -6.69
C SER A 558 -3.44 -35.28 -6.30
N TYR A 559 -4.35 -35.15 -7.27
CA TYR A 559 -5.76 -35.43 -7.04
C TYR A 559 -6.19 -36.68 -7.79
N VAL A 560 -6.72 -37.66 -7.06
CA VAL A 560 -7.33 -38.87 -7.62
C VAL A 560 -8.77 -38.95 -7.11
N PRO A 561 -9.81 -38.95 -7.97
CA PRO A 561 -11.18 -39.11 -7.50
C PRO A 561 -11.33 -40.42 -6.74
N SER A 562 -11.84 -40.38 -5.50
CA SER A 562 -12.16 -41.61 -4.78
C SER A 562 -13.37 -42.30 -5.42
N GLU A 563 -13.38 -43.64 -5.46
CA GLU A 563 -14.59 -44.38 -5.81
C GLU A 563 -15.64 -44.14 -4.71
N ARG A 564 -16.54 -43.17 -4.92
CA ARG A 564 -17.58 -42.77 -3.97
C ARG A 564 -18.35 -44.01 -3.46
N ASN A 565 -18.26 -44.28 -2.16
CA ASN A 565 -19.07 -45.32 -1.52
C ASN A 565 -20.54 -44.86 -1.54
N PRO A 566 -21.49 -45.63 -2.10
CA PRO A 566 -22.89 -45.21 -2.20
C PRO A 566 -23.59 -44.97 -0.86
N GLU A 567 -22.98 -45.41 0.25
CA GLU A 567 -23.48 -45.28 1.61
C GLU A 567 -23.03 -43.99 2.33
N ASP A 568 -22.09 -43.21 1.78
CA ASP A 568 -21.67 -41.90 2.33
C ASP A 568 -22.59 -40.75 1.87
N LYS A 569 -23.87 -41.06 1.69
CA LYS A 569 -24.93 -40.05 1.59
C LYS A 569 -25.55 -39.93 2.97
N ASP A 570 -25.07 -38.97 3.76
CA ASP A 570 -25.85 -38.23 4.77
C ASP A 570 -24.90 -37.35 5.59
N GLU A 571 -24.28 -36.37 4.93
CA GLU A 571 -23.91 -35.06 5.52
C GLU A 571 -23.74 -34.09 4.35
N ASP A 572 -24.85 -33.90 3.64
CA ASP A 572 -25.02 -32.82 2.67
C ASP A 572 -24.83 -31.48 3.41
N TYR A 573 -23.66 -30.84 3.26
CA TYR A 573 -23.65 -29.39 3.06
C TYR A 573 -24.19 -29.10 1.66
N ALA A 574 -25.42 -29.52 1.40
CA ALA A 574 -26.21 -28.98 0.33
C ALA A 574 -26.38 -27.49 0.66
N LEU A 575 -25.68 -26.63 -0.07
CA LEU A 575 -26.15 -25.27 -0.26
C LEU A 575 -27.65 -25.39 -0.55
N PRO A 576 -28.53 -24.80 0.29
CA PRO A 576 -29.96 -25.01 0.12
C PRO A 576 -30.31 -24.60 -1.30
N MET A 577 -30.88 -25.54 -2.08
CA MET A 577 -31.59 -25.18 -3.30
C MET A 577 -32.45 -23.96 -2.98
N ASP A 578 -32.34 -22.93 -3.81
CA ASP A 578 -33.00 -21.63 -3.64
C ASP A 578 -34.44 -21.82 -3.12
N ASP A 579 -34.59 -21.64 -1.80
CA ASP A 579 -35.86 -21.77 -1.15
C ASP A 579 -36.64 -20.50 -1.46
N GLY A 580 -37.53 -20.59 -2.44
CA GLY A 580 -38.43 -19.50 -2.86
C GLY A 580 -39.23 -18.88 -1.70
N THR A 581 -39.23 -19.50 -0.51
CA THR A 581 -39.70 -18.91 0.74
C THR A 581 -38.99 -17.60 1.08
N TYR A 582 -37.70 -17.42 0.75
CA TYR A 582 -36.99 -16.15 0.93
C TYR A 582 -37.63 -15.04 0.10
N HIS A 583 -37.84 -15.29 -1.20
CA HIS A 583 -38.44 -14.32 -2.11
C HIS A 583 -39.89 -14.00 -1.75
N LEU A 584 -40.68 -15.02 -1.38
CA LEU A 584 -42.03 -14.84 -0.87
C LEU A 584 -42.01 -13.98 0.39
N ARG A 585 -41.23 -14.34 1.41
CA ARG A 585 -41.15 -13.60 2.68
C ARG A 585 -40.76 -12.14 2.47
N ASN A 586 -39.87 -11.85 1.53
CA ASN A 586 -39.47 -10.49 1.16
C ASN A 586 -40.61 -9.70 0.48
N LEU A 587 -41.40 -10.35 -0.38
CA LEU A 587 -42.58 -9.74 -1.02
C LEU A 587 -43.73 -9.50 -0.02
N TRP A 588 -43.96 -10.45 0.89
CA TRP A 588 -44.92 -10.35 2.00
C TRP A 588 -44.53 -9.21 2.96
N LEU A 589 -43.24 -9.09 3.32
CA LEU A 589 -42.71 -7.98 4.14
C LEU A 589 -42.89 -6.61 3.46
N LYS A 590 -42.78 -6.57 2.12
CA LYS A 590 -42.96 -5.36 1.30
C LYS A 590 -44.44 -5.06 0.97
N LYS A 591 -45.39 -5.89 1.45
CA LYS A 591 -46.84 -5.79 1.18
C LYS A 591 -47.20 -5.74 -0.30
N LEU A 592 -46.37 -6.34 -1.16
CA LEU A 592 -46.65 -6.44 -2.58
C LEU A 592 -47.65 -7.59 -2.80
N PRO A 593 -48.71 -7.41 -3.60
CA PRO A 593 -49.64 -8.50 -3.89
C PRO A 593 -48.94 -9.56 -4.74
N VAL A 594 -48.84 -10.78 -4.21
CA VAL A 594 -48.29 -11.95 -4.91
C VAL A 594 -49.41 -12.96 -5.07
N ASP A 595 -49.69 -13.34 -6.31
CA ASP A 595 -50.48 -14.53 -6.60
C ASP A 595 -49.50 -15.70 -6.73
N GLU A 596 -49.32 -16.43 -5.63
CA GLU A 596 -48.31 -17.49 -5.50
C GLU A 596 -48.46 -18.55 -6.61
N ILE A 597 -49.69 -18.79 -7.07
CA ILE A 597 -49.98 -19.72 -8.18
C ILE A 597 -49.36 -19.22 -9.49
N ASN A 598 -49.35 -17.90 -9.74
CA ASN A 598 -48.71 -17.35 -10.95
C ASN A 598 -47.17 -17.39 -10.89
N ALA A 599 -46.58 -17.28 -9.70
CA ALA A 599 -45.13 -17.42 -9.54
C ALA A 599 -44.68 -18.85 -9.85
N TYR A 600 -45.37 -19.85 -9.30
CA TYR A 600 -45.10 -21.26 -9.60
C TYR A 600 -45.40 -21.61 -11.07
N ASN A 601 -46.43 -21.01 -11.69
CA ASN A 601 -46.71 -21.19 -13.12
C ASN A 601 -45.65 -20.59 -14.05
N HIS A 602 -45.10 -19.41 -13.71
CA HIS A 602 -44.00 -18.85 -14.51
C HIS A 602 -42.71 -19.66 -14.37
N MET A 603 -42.45 -20.17 -13.16
CA MET A 603 -41.27 -21.00 -12.89
C MET A 603 -41.37 -22.36 -13.61
N SER A 604 -42.56 -22.97 -13.68
CA SER A 604 -42.76 -24.19 -14.47
C SER A 604 -42.64 -23.95 -15.97
N ILE A 605 -43.13 -22.81 -16.50
CA ILE A 605 -42.94 -22.42 -17.90
C ILE A 605 -41.46 -22.19 -18.23
N TYR A 606 -40.72 -21.55 -17.32
CA TYR A 606 -39.28 -21.33 -17.48
C TYR A 606 -38.49 -22.64 -17.42
N LEU A 607 -38.82 -23.53 -16.47
CA LEU A 607 -38.23 -24.87 -16.38
C LEU A 607 -38.47 -25.67 -17.65
N ARG A 608 -39.69 -25.66 -18.19
CA ARG A 608 -39.99 -26.28 -19.49
C ARG A 608 -39.14 -25.69 -20.61
N TRP A 609 -39.01 -24.36 -20.67
CA TRP A 609 -38.18 -23.70 -21.67
C TRP A 609 -36.71 -24.12 -21.56
N CYS A 610 -36.15 -24.21 -20.37
CA CYS A 610 -34.79 -24.70 -20.15
C CYS A 610 -34.62 -26.15 -20.62
N MET A 611 -35.62 -27.01 -20.37
CA MET A 611 -35.61 -28.41 -20.83
C MET A 611 -35.71 -28.52 -22.35
N GLU A 612 -36.49 -27.67 -23.01
CA GLU A 612 -36.63 -27.65 -24.48
C GLU A 612 -35.40 -27.05 -25.21
N ASN A 613 -34.49 -26.39 -24.48
CA ASN A 613 -33.30 -25.75 -25.05
C ASN A 613 -31.97 -26.38 -24.58
N ASP A 614 -32.00 -27.63 -24.12
CA ASP A 614 -30.82 -28.41 -23.65
C ASP A 614 -30.03 -27.72 -22.54
N LEU A 615 -30.71 -26.94 -21.68
CA LEU A 615 -30.10 -26.25 -20.54
C LEU A 615 -30.19 -27.04 -19.22
N MET A 616 -30.64 -28.30 -19.28
CA MET A 616 -30.82 -29.19 -18.11
C MET A 616 -30.05 -30.49 -18.33
N GLU A 617 -29.42 -31.00 -17.27
CA GLU A 617 -28.65 -32.25 -17.32
C GLU A 617 -29.54 -33.46 -17.64
N GLU A 618 -28.98 -34.46 -18.34
CA GLU A 618 -29.70 -35.68 -18.76
C GLU A 618 -30.39 -36.39 -17.59
N LYS A 619 -29.75 -36.44 -16.43
CA LYS A 619 -30.29 -37.08 -15.22
C LYS A 619 -31.55 -36.39 -14.69
N PHE A 620 -31.60 -35.06 -14.76
CA PHE A 620 -32.77 -34.27 -14.39
C PHE A 620 -33.92 -34.48 -15.38
N LEU A 621 -33.60 -34.59 -16.67
CA LEU A 621 -34.58 -34.88 -17.73
C LEU A 621 -35.16 -36.29 -17.59
N GLU A 622 -34.36 -37.29 -17.20
CA GLU A 622 -34.83 -38.66 -16.94
C GLU A 622 -35.80 -38.72 -15.74
N GLU A 623 -35.52 -37.97 -14.67
CA GLU A 623 -36.29 -38.05 -13.43
C GLU A 623 -37.55 -37.16 -13.44
N TYR A 624 -37.48 -35.98 -14.07
CA TYR A 624 -38.53 -34.95 -13.99
C TYR A 624 -39.10 -34.51 -15.36
N GLY A 625 -38.49 -34.93 -16.47
CA GLY A 625 -38.91 -34.53 -17.83
C GLY A 625 -40.33 -34.91 -18.23
N ALA A 626 -40.91 -35.93 -17.60
CA ALA A 626 -42.28 -36.34 -17.86
C ALA A 626 -43.34 -35.54 -17.08
N VAL A 627 -42.92 -34.72 -16.10
CA VAL A 627 -43.82 -34.07 -15.12
C VAL A 627 -44.06 -32.59 -15.41
N VAL A 628 -43.15 -31.92 -16.14
CA VAL A 628 -43.13 -30.47 -16.41
C VAL A 628 -43.77 -30.06 -17.74
#